data_AF-A0A9D2RC02-F1
#
_entry.id   AF-A0A9D2RC02-F1
#
_cell.length_a   1.000
_cell.length_b   1.000
_cell.length_c   1.000
_cell.angle_alpha   90.00
_cell.angle_beta   90.00
_cell.angle_gamma   90.00
#
_symmetry.space_group_name_H-M   'P 1'
#
loop_
_entity.id
_entity.type
_entity.pdbx_description
1 polymer ?
#
loop_
_entity_poly.entity_id
_entity_poly.type
_entity_poly.pdbx_seq_one_letter_code
_entity_poly.pdbx_strand_id
1 'polypeptide(L)'
;MTILNLIMILLSFALLLLCILAPLRKSAAVQKRPSLKMLFKPHGIYGVLLLIVSFLHGILSGNKPAMMTGKAAWLCLLILLVLSLFRKRIGTAAWLKLHRIFSVLLCVLIAAHVLHAVLL
;
A
#
# COMPACT_ATOMS: atom_id res chain seq x y z
N MET A 1 -22.47 -4.25 -4.17
CA MET A 1 -21.04 -4.61 -4.22
C MET A 1 -20.95 -6.11 -4.47
N THR A 2 -20.16 -6.58 -5.44
CA THR A 2 -19.96 -8.03 -5.63
C THR A 2 -19.09 -8.59 -4.51
N ILE A 3 -19.27 -9.87 -4.16
CA ILE A 3 -18.44 -10.57 -3.15
C ILE A 3 -16.96 -10.46 -3.50
N LEU A 4 -16.62 -10.61 -4.79
CA LEU A 4 -15.26 -10.45 -5.28
C LEU A 4 -14.69 -9.06 -4.99
N ASN A 5 -15.45 -7.98 -5.22
CA ASN A 5 -14.98 -6.62 -4.95
C ASN A 5 -14.70 -6.40 -3.46
N LEU A 6 -15.55 -6.96 -2.58
CA LEU A 6 -15.34 -6.92 -1.14
C LEU A 6 -14.05 -7.64 -0.73
N ILE A 7 -13.80 -8.83 -1.29
CA ILE A 7 -12.56 -9.58 -1.04
C ILE A 7 -11.34 -8.74 -1.47
N MET A 8 -11.39 -8.08 -2.64
CA MET A 8 -10.28 -7.23 -3.11
C MET A 8 -10.02 -6.04 -2.17
N ILE A 9 -11.08 -5.42 -1.60
CA ILE A 9 -10.94 -4.35 -0.61
C ILE A 9 -10.25 -4.87 0.65
N LEU A 10 -10.72 -6.00 1.21
CA LEU A 10 -10.15 -6.58 2.43
C LEU A 10 -8.69 -6.98 2.23
N LEU A 11 -8.37 -7.60 1.10
CA LEU A 11 -7.00 -7.95 0.75
C LEU A 11 -6.11 -6.71 0.59
N SER A 12 -6.59 -5.68 -0.12
CA SER A 12 -5.85 -4.42 -0.27
C SER A 12 -5.58 -3.77 1.09
N PHE A 13 -6.57 -3.73 1.97
CA PHE A 13 -6.41 -3.17 3.31
C PHE A 13 -5.41 -3.97 4.16
N ALA A 14 -5.51 -5.30 4.15
CA ALA A 14 -4.58 -6.17 4.86
C ALA A 14 -3.14 -6.02 4.36
N LEU A 15 -2.93 -6.00 3.04
CA LEU A 15 -1.62 -5.79 2.43
C LEU A 15 -1.05 -4.40 2.74
N LEU A 16 -1.89 -3.36 2.73
CA LEU A 16 -1.50 -2.01 3.12
C LEU A 16 -1.03 -1.97 4.58
N LEU A 17 -1.78 -2.58 5.49
CA LEU A 17 -1.40 -2.67 6.91
C LEU A 17 -0.07 -3.40 7.09
N LEU A 18 0.12 -4.54 6.42
CA LEU A 18 1.40 -5.26 6.44
C LEU A 18 2.56 -4.39 5.94
N CYS A 19 2.30 -3.53 4.96
CA CYS A 19 3.30 -2.58 4.45
C CYS A 19 3.62 -1.46 5.46
N ILE A 20 2.60 -0.82 6.04
CA ILE A 20 2.78 0.29 7.01
C ILE A 20 3.44 -0.22 8.30
N LEU A 21 3.09 -1.42 8.75
CA LEU A 21 3.59 -2.02 9.98
C LEU A 21 4.95 -2.70 9.81
N ALA A 22 5.50 -2.78 8.59
CA ALA A 22 6.81 -3.38 8.33
C ALA A 22 7.96 -2.84 9.21
N PRO A 23 8.02 -1.53 9.58
CA PRO A 23 9.02 -1.01 10.50
C PRO A 23 8.96 -1.62 11.90
N LEU A 24 7.78 -2.09 12.35
CA LEU A 24 7.60 -2.73 13.66
C LEU A 24 8.41 -4.02 13.80
N ARG A 25 8.86 -4.62 12.68
CA ARG A 25 9.82 -5.73 12.69
C ARG A 25 11.08 -5.43 13.51
N LYS A 26 11.47 -4.16 13.62
CA LYS A 26 12.64 -3.74 14.40
C LYS A 26 12.36 -3.59 15.89
N SER A 27 11.09 -3.59 16.32
CA SER A 27 10.71 -3.44 17.73
C SER A 27 11.07 -4.66 18.57
N ALA A 28 11.35 -4.45 19.87
CA ALA A 28 11.68 -5.52 20.81
C ALA A 28 10.57 -6.58 20.93
N ALA A 29 9.29 -6.17 20.86
CA ALA A 29 8.14 -7.07 20.93
C ALA A 29 8.09 -8.05 19.76
N VAL A 30 8.36 -7.59 18.54
CA VAL A 30 8.36 -8.44 17.33
C VAL A 30 9.64 -9.26 17.21
N GLN A 31 10.79 -8.73 17.69
CA GLN A 31 12.04 -9.50 17.67
C GLN A 31 11.99 -10.77 18.51
N LYS A 32 11.25 -10.76 19.63
CA LYS A 32 11.03 -11.93 20.49
C LYS A 32 10.08 -12.98 19.88
N ARG A 33 9.37 -12.66 18.79
CA ARG A 33 8.36 -13.53 18.16
C ARG A 33 8.74 -13.86 16.70
N PRO A 34 9.35 -15.03 16.43
CA PRO A 34 9.87 -15.36 15.10
C PRO A 34 8.79 -15.42 14.01
N SER A 35 7.56 -15.84 14.35
CA SER A 35 6.41 -15.85 13.44
C SER A 35 6.05 -14.45 12.93
N LEU A 36 5.96 -13.46 13.84
CA LEU A 36 5.69 -12.07 13.46
C LEU A 36 6.84 -11.47 12.64
N LYS A 37 8.09 -11.80 12.97
CA LYS A 37 9.26 -11.37 12.20
C LYS A 37 9.23 -11.91 10.77
N MET A 38 8.75 -13.15 10.57
CA MET A 38 8.57 -13.75 9.26
C MET A 38 7.44 -13.10 8.48
N LEU A 39 6.33 -12.77 9.13
CA LEU A 39 5.19 -12.07 8.53
C LEU A 39 5.59 -10.70 7.96
N PHE A 40 6.38 -9.88 8.66
CA PHE A 40 6.78 -8.55 8.16
C PHE A 40 8.00 -8.57 7.23
N LYS A 41 8.62 -9.74 6.98
CA LYS A 41 9.85 -9.85 6.17
C LYS A 41 9.62 -9.54 4.68
N PRO A 42 8.58 -10.06 4.00
CA PRO A 42 8.43 -9.90 2.55
C PRO A 42 7.67 -8.62 2.15
N HIS A 43 7.99 -7.48 2.77
CA HIS A 43 7.33 -6.18 2.51
C HIS A 43 7.26 -5.80 1.02
N GLY A 44 8.34 -6.03 0.26
CA GLY A 44 8.34 -5.73 -1.18
C GLY A 44 7.33 -6.55 -1.99
N ILE A 45 7.10 -7.80 -1.60
CA ILE A 45 6.10 -8.68 -2.23
C ILE A 45 4.69 -8.15 -1.93
N TYR A 46 4.43 -7.75 -0.69
CA TYR A 46 3.15 -7.15 -0.32
C TYR A 46 2.85 -5.87 -1.08
N GLY A 47 3.86 -5.03 -1.35
CA GLY A 47 3.70 -3.85 -2.20
C GLY A 47 3.28 -4.18 -3.63
N VAL A 48 3.87 -5.21 -4.25
CA VAL A 48 3.51 -5.67 -5.60
C VAL A 48 2.11 -6.27 -5.63
N LEU A 49 1.79 -7.14 -4.65
CA LEU A 49 0.44 -7.71 -4.54
C LEU A 49 -0.62 -6.62 -4.31
N LEU A 50 -0.31 -5.62 -3.48
CA LEU A 50 -1.20 -4.49 -3.23
C LEU A 50 -1.49 -3.73 -4.53
N LEU A 51 -0.48 -3.50 -5.38
CA LEU A 51 -0.64 -2.83 -6.67
C LEU A 51 -1.62 -3.60 -7.57
N ILE A 52 -1.48 -4.92 -7.66
CA ILE A 52 -2.32 -5.78 -8.51
C ILE A 52 -3.75 -5.82 -7.98
N VAL A 53 -3.93 -6.13 -6.69
CA VAL A 53 -5.25 -6.29 -6.08
C VAL A 53 -6.03 -4.97 -6.09
N SER A 54 -5.37 -3.85 -5.78
CA SER A 54 -6.02 -2.53 -5.81
C SER A 54 -6.38 -2.08 -7.24
N PHE A 55 -5.61 -2.48 -8.25
CA PHE A 55 -5.97 -2.26 -9.66
C PHE A 55 -7.24 -3.03 -10.05
N LEU A 56 -7.30 -4.32 -9.69
CA LEU A 56 -8.48 -5.16 -9.94
C LEU A 56 -9.72 -4.61 -9.21
N HIS A 57 -9.57 -4.18 -7.97
CA HIS A 57 -10.63 -3.47 -7.23
C HIS A 57 -11.13 -2.24 -7.99
N GLY A 58 -10.23 -1.44 -8.56
CA GLY A 58 -10.56 -0.28 -9.38
C GLY A 58 -11.40 -0.66 -10.60
N ILE A 59 -10.97 -1.67 -11.37
CA ILE A 59 -11.71 -2.18 -12.55
C ILE A 59 -13.11 -2.64 -12.13
N LEU A 60 -13.21 -3.46 -11.09
CA LEU A 60 -14.48 -4.00 -10.58
C LEU A 60 -15.41 -2.92 -10.01
N SER A 61 -14.87 -1.77 -9.63
CA SER A 61 -15.64 -0.67 -9.05
C SER A 61 -16.28 0.25 -10.09
N GLY A 62 -15.88 0.19 -11.36
CA GLY A 62 -16.47 0.98 -12.45
C GLY A 62 -16.34 2.49 -12.24
N ASN A 63 -17.32 3.28 -12.69
CA ASN A 63 -17.24 4.76 -12.67
C ASN A 63 -17.84 5.40 -11.40
N LYS A 64 -17.58 4.83 -10.22
CA LYS A 64 -18.05 5.42 -8.95
C LYS A 64 -17.42 6.80 -8.68
N PRO A 65 -18.08 7.68 -7.90
CA PRO A 65 -17.60 9.04 -7.62
C PRO A 65 -16.15 9.10 -7.12
N ALA A 66 -15.77 8.18 -6.23
CA ALA A 66 -14.43 8.11 -5.66
C ALA A 66 -13.34 7.59 -6.63
N MET A 67 -13.65 7.23 -7.88
CA MET A 67 -12.72 6.62 -8.83
C MET A 67 -11.48 7.50 -9.12
N MET A 68 -11.66 8.81 -9.23
CA MET A 68 -10.52 9.72 -9.46
C MET A 68 -9.52 9.72 -8.32
N THR A 69 -10.01 9.77 -7.07
CA THR A 69 -9.14 9.67 -5.89
C THR A 69 -8.48 8.30 -5.76
N GLY A 70 -9.16 7.24 -6.17
CA GLY A 70 -8.59 5.88 -6.22
C GLY A 70 -7.45 5.75 -7.24
N LYS A 71 -7.62 6.32 -8.45
CA LYS A 71 -6.56 6.37 -9.47
C LYS A 71 -5.33 7.15 -8.99
N ALA A 72 -5.54 8.27 -8.30
CA ALA A 72 -4.44 9.05 -7.72
C ALA A 72 -3.66 8.26 -6.67
N ALA A 73 -4.35 7.59 -5.74
CA ALA A 73 -3.73 6.71 -4.74
C ALA A 73 -2.96 5.56 -5.42
N TRP A 74 -3.57 4.91 -6.41
CA TRP A 74 -2.94 3.81 -7.15
C TRP A 74 -1.70 4.26 -7.92
N LEU A 75 -1.74 5.43 -8.57
CA LEU A 75 -0.58 5.99 -9.27
C LEU A 75 0.55 6.33 -8.31
N CYS A 76 0.24 6.87 -7.13
CA CYS A 76 1.23 7.11 -6.08
C CYS A 76 1.92 5.80 -5.64
N LEU A 77 1.15 4.72 -5.47
CA LEU A 77 1.70 3.39 -5.17
C LEU A 77 2.59 2.88 -6.31
N LEU A 78 2.16 3.03 -7.56
CA LEU A 78 2.95 2.64 -8.74
C LEU A 78 4.30 3.37 -8.77
N ILE A 79 4.29 4.70 -8.57
CA ILE A 79 5.51 5.52 -8.53
C ILE A 79 6.44 5.03 -7.42
N LEU A 80 5.91 4.74 -6.22
CA LEU A 80 6.70 4.23 -5.10
C LEU A 80 7.38 2.89 -5.45
N LEU A 81 6.66 1.99 -6.13
CA LEU A 81 7.21 0.71 -6.60
C LEU A 81 8.29 0.92 -7.68
N VAL A 82 8.06 1.80 -8.65
CA VAL A 82 9.05 2.13 -9.69
C VAL A 82 10.32 2.71 -9.07
N LEU A 83 10.19 3.67 -8.16
CA LEU A 83 11.34 4.24 -7.43
C LEU A 83 12.13 3.15 -6.67
N SER A 84 11.44 2.12 -6.16
CA SER A 84 12.10 1.01 -5.47
C SER A 84 13.04 0.19 -6.35
N LEU A 85 12.78 0.12 -7.66
CA LEU A 85 13.66 -0.53 -8.64
C LEU A 85 14.97 0.26 -8.80
N PHE A 86 14.90 1.58 -8.69
CA PHE A 86 16.06 2.48 -8.80
C PHE A 86 16.77 2.72 -7.47
N ARG A 87 16.38 2.04 -6.37
CA ARG A 87 16.97 2.24 -5.03
C ARG A 87 18.50 2.19 -4.99
N LYS A 88 19.11 1.33 -5.82
CA LYS A 88 20.58 1.17 -5.88
C LYS A 88 21.28 2.39 -6.50
N ARG A 89 20.58 3.16 -7.35
CA ARG A 89 21.11 4.35 -8.04
C ARG A 89 20.91 5.64 -7.23
N ILE A 90 19.84 5.72 -6.45
CA ILE A 90 19.42 6.94 -5.71
C ILE A 90 20.27 7.17 -4.44
N GLY A 91 20.91 6.11 -3.92
CA GLY A 91 21.62 6.17 -2.64
C GLY A 91 20.69 6.02 -1.44
N THR A 92 21.19 5.38 -0.37
CA THR A 92 20.36 4.89 0.75
C THR A 92 19.58 6.00 1.48
N ALA A 93 20.22 7.14 1.76
CA ALA A 93 19.60 8.24 2.51
C ALA A 93 18.47 8.91 1.72
N ALA A 94 18.73 9.24 0.45
CA ALA A 94 17.75 9.84 -0.44
C ALA A 94 16.59 8.87 -0.74
N TRP A 95 16.88 7.59 -0.97
CA TRP A 95 15.87 6.54 -1.11
C TRP A 95 14.94 6.49 0.11
N LEU A 96 15.50 6.46 1.31
CA LEU A 96 14.70 6.35 2.54
C LEU A 96 13.82 7.59 2.75
N LYS A 97 14.33 8.79 2.41
CA LYS A 97 13.56 10.04 2.45
C LYS A 97 12.39 10.00 1.47
N LEU A 98 12.65 9.66 0.21
CA LEU A 98 11.62 9.56 -0.83
C LEU A 98 10.58 8.49 -0.49
N HIS A 99 11.02 7.29 -0.12
CA HIS A 99 10.12 6.20 0.24
C HIS A 99 9.18 6.59 1.38
N ARG A 100 9.66 7.29 2.42
CA ARG A 100 8.82 7.78 3.52
C ARG A 100 7.83 8.85 3.07
N ILE A 101 8.27 9.85 2.31
CA ILE A 101 7.41 10.92 1.80
C ILE A 101 6.27 10.33 0.97
N PHE A 102 6.59 9.47 0.00
CA PHE A 102 5.59 8.82 -0.84
C PHE A 102 4.70 7.84 -0.05
N SER A 103 5.22 7.18 0.99
CA SER A 103 4.41 6.32 1.86
C SER A 103 3.36 7.11 2.65
N VAL A 104 3.76 8.26 3.21
CA VAL A 104 2.82 9.15 3.92
C VAL A 104 1.79 9.72 2.95
N LEU A 105 2.23 10.21 1.79
CA LEU A 105 1.34 10.70 0.74
C LEU A 105 0.33 9.63 0.31
N LEU A 106 0.78 8.39 0.10
CA LEU A 106 -0.08 7.26 -0.22
C LEU A 106 -1.13 7.02 0.87
N CYS A 107 -0.74 7.04 2.15
CA CYS A 107 -1.69 6.87 3.26
C CYS A 107 -2.76 7.96 3.28
N VAL A 108 -2.37 9.21 3.06
CA VAL A 108 -3.31 10.36 2.97
C VAL A 108 -4.26 10.19 1.78
N LEU A 109 -3.74 9.83 0.60
CA LEU A 109 -4.56 9.60 -0.59
C LEU A 109 -5.55 8.45 -0.40
N ILE A 110 -5.13 7.36 0.25
CA ILE A 110 -6.03 6.23 0.58
C ILE A 110 -7.10 6.66 1.58
N ALA A 111 -6.74 7.39 2.63
CA ALA A 111 -7.71 7.91 3.59
C ALA A 111 -8.74 8.83 2.90
N ALA A 112 -8.28 9.74 2.05
CA ALA A 112 -9.15 10.60 1.25
C ALA A 112 -10.05 9.80 0.30
N HIS A 113 -9.52 8.76 -0.35
CA HIS A 113 -10.30 7.89 -1.22
C HIS A 113 -11.41 7.15 -0.47
N VAL A 114 -11.09 6.58 0.72
CA VAL A 114 -12.07 5.88 1.56
C VAL A 114 -13.12 6.86 2.08
N LEU A 115 -12.73 8.03 2.57
CA LEU A 115 -13.67 9.07 3.01
C LEU A 115 -14.60 9.51 1.87
N HIS A 116 -14.05 9.77 0.69
CA HIS A 116 -14.84 10.11 -0.50
C HIS A 116 -15.83 8.98 -0.84
N ALA A 117 -15.38 7.72 -0.87
CA ALA A 117 -16.22 6.57 -1.19
C ALA A 117 -17.32 6.24 -0.15
N VAL A 118 -17.16 6.70 1.09
CA VAL A 118 -18.14 6.50 2.17
C VAL A 118 -19.14 7.65 2.23
N LEU A 119 -18.71 8.87 1.92
CA LEU A 119 -19.54 10.08 2.02
C LEU A 119 -20.34 10.39 0.74
N LEU A 120 -19.91 9.90 -0.43
CA LEU A 120 -20.50 10.16 -1.74
C LEU A 120 -20.64 8.85 -2.54
#